data_AF-A0AAV3YZA1-F1
#
_entry.id   AF-A0AAV3YZA1-F1
#
_cell.length_a   1.000
_cell.length_b   1.000
_cell.length_c   1.000
_cell.angle_alpha   90.00
_cell.angle_beta   90.00
_cell.angle_gamma   90.00
#
_symmetry.space_group_name_H-M   'P 1'
#
loop_
_entity.id
_entity.type
_entity.pdbx_description
1 polymer ?
#
loop_
_entity_poly.entity_id
_entity_poly.type
_entity_poly.pdbx_seq_one_letter_code
_entity_poly.pdbx_strand_id
1 'polypeptide(L)'
;MKYALTCVKTLAKEVKKQSGPFWKTRSDSIFPSIQAKKLGAIATFLDIPVTVSPHKSLNSSKGVIRSRDLLCCSEEEMVKELSGVTHAWRIKVRRGEDKIQTDTVVLTFDSPKPPSRIRVGYLTLDVRPYVRLPMRCYKCQRYGHGKDRCKKPAAVCVRCDKGSHVERDCSADCVNCRGDHAASSKTCPKFLEEQAILRYKAEYGGTFQQARKAVVVEIIK
;
A
#
# COMPACT_ATOMS: atom_id res chain seq x y z
N MET A 1 16.16 -11.67 1.81
CA MET A 1 14.70 -11.50 1.73
C MET A 1 14.18 -10.99 3.06
N LYS A 2 13.43 -9.88 3.08
CA LYS A 2 12.91 -9.26 4.31
C LYS A 2 11.51 -9.85 4.59
N TYR A 3 11.29 -10.41 5.78
CA TYR A 3 9.99 -10.99 6.16
C TYR A 3 9.49 -10.30 7.43
N ALA A 4 8.26 -9.80 7.38
CA ALA A 4 7.50 -9.33 8.52
C ALA A 4 6.59 -10.46 9.02
N LEU A 5 6.52 -10.68 10.33
CA LEU A 5 5.67 -11.70 10.96
C LEU A 5 4.63 -11.01 11.86
N THR A 6 3.46 -11.63 12.02
CA THR A 6 2.42 -11.23 12.96
C THR A 6 2.18 -12.34 13.97
N CYS A 7 2.16 -11.98 15.26
CA CYS A 7 1.71 -12.85 16.34
C CYS A 7 0.20 -12.68 16.53
N VAL A 8 -0.56 -13.76 16.42
CA VAL A 8 -2.00 -13.76 16.67
C VAL A 8 -2.21 -14.18 18.13
N LYS A 9 -2.72 -13.28 18.96
CA LYS A 9 -3.08 -13.59 20.35
C LYS A 9 -4.35 -14.43 20.36
N THR A 10 -4.27 -15.68 20.78
CA THR A 10 -5.40 -16.39 21.37
C THR A 10 -5.59 -15.85 22.79
N LEU A 11 -6.76 -15.28 23.08
CA LEU A 11 -7.10 -14.73 24.39
C LEU A 11 -7.52 -15.85 25.34
N ALA A 12 -6.79 -16.03 26.44
CA ALA A 12 -7.35 -16.44 27.73
C ALA A 12 -6.41 -16.02 28.90
N LYS A 13 -6.84 -14.98 29.61
CA LYS A 13 -6.58 -14.60 31.02
C LYS A 13 -5.15 -14.27 31.53
N GLU A 14 -5.14 -13.12 32.22
CA GLU A 14 -4.22 -12.61 33.26
C GLU A 14 -2.71 -12.66 33.03
N VAL A 15 -2.18 -11.60 32.41
CA VAL A 15 -0.76 -11.23 32.53
C VAL A 15 -0.64 -10.06 33.51
N LYS A 16 -0.12 -10.32 34.72
CA LYS A 16 0.24 -9.28 35.69
C LYS A 16 1.32 -8.37 35.07
N LYS A 17 1.08 -7.07 35.16
CA LYS A 17 1.93 -6.00 34.60
C LYS A 17 3.27 -5.95 35.37
N GLN A 18 4.35 -6.45 34.77
CA GLN A 18 5.70 -6.13 35.26
C GLN A 18 6.12 -4.76 34.71
N SER A 19 6.51 -3.87 35.64
CA SER A 19 6.99 -2.52 35.40
C SER A 19 8.45 -2.52 34.93
N GLY A 20 8.67 -2.19 33.66
CA GLY A 20 9.98 -1.85 33.10
C GLY A 20 9.79 -1.09 31.79
N PRO A 21 10.72 -0.22 31.36
CA PRO A 21 10.55 0.59 30.16
C PRO A 21 10.69 -0.29 28.91
N PHE A 22 9.57 -0.88 28.48
CA PHE A 22 9.45 -1.82 27.34
C PHE A 22 9.74 -1.18 25.96
N TRP A 23 9.82 0.15 25.90
CA TRP A 23 9.91 0.91 24.65
C TRP A 23 11.30 1.49 24.43
N LYS A 24 12.34 0.66 24.32
CA LYS A 24 13.46 1.05 23.45
C LYS A 24 13.04 0.71 22.02
N THR A 25 12.48 1.68 21.32
CA THR A 25 12.30 1.58 19.87
C THR A 25 13.67 1.36 19.26
N ARG A 26 13.95 0.11 18.90
CA ARG A 26 15.15 -0.25 18.15
C ARG A 26 15.04 0.43 16.78
N SER A 27 15.67 1.59 16.65
CA SER A 27 16.15 2.07 15.37
C SER A 27 17.02 0.95 14.79
N ASP A 28 16.73 0.61 13.54
CA ASP A 28 17.43 -0.42 12.77
C ASP A 28 17.20 -1.87 13.21
N SER A 29 16.34 -2.56 12.46
CA SER A 29 16.51 -4.00 12.29
C SER A 29 15.98 -4.43 10.93
N ILE A 30 16.90 -4.37 9.97
CA ILE A 30 16.98 -5.31 8.85
C ILE A 30 16.87 -6.71 9.46
N PHE A 31 15.69 -7.35 9.38
CA PHE A 31 15.55 -8.75 9.84
C PHE A 31 16.21 -9.67 8.80
N PRO A 32 17.28 -10.41 9.16
CA PRO A 32 17.87 -11.40 8.27
C PRO A 32 16.86 -12.53 8.03
N SER A 33 16.83 -13.10 6.83
CA SER A 33 15.93 -14.20 6.47
C SER A 33 16.01 -15.40 7.41
N ILE A 34 17.17 -15.63 8.04
CA ILE A 34 17.41 -16.69 9.04
C ILE A 34 16.59 -16.45 10.30
N GLN A 35 16.49 -15.21 10.78
CA GLN A 35 15.75 -14.88 12.00
C GLN A 35 14.24 -15.05 11.80
N ALA A 36 13.73 -14.68 10.62
CA ALA A 36 12.31 -14.87 10.29
C ALA A 36 11.92 -16.36 10.25
N LYS A 37 12.79 -17.23 9.70
CA LYS A 37 12.59 -18.69 9.73
C LYS A 37 12.55 -19.24 11.15
N LYS A 38 13.48 -18.80 12.01
CA LYS A 38 13.51 -19.18 13.43
C LYS A 38 12.25 -18.73 14.17
N LEU A 39 11.80 -17.49 13.94
CA LEU A 39 10.57 -16.97 14.54
C LEU A 39 9.32 -17.72 14.06
N GLY A 40 9.27 -18.13 12.79
CA GLY A 40 8.16 -18.94 12.25
C GLY A 40 8.04 -20.33 12.87
N ALA A 41 9.13 -20.87 13.43
CA ALA A 41 9.16 -22.18 14.09
C ALA A 41 8.80 -22.13 15.58
N ILE A 42 8.57 -20.94 16.15
CA ILE A 42 8.21 -20.79 17.57
C ILE A 42 6.75 -21.22 17.77
N ALA A 43 6.55 -22.27 18.57
CA ALA A 43 5.24 -22.77 18.97
C ALA A 43 4.81 -22.28 20.37
N THR A 44 5.77 -21.94 21.24
CA THR A 44 5.51 -21.47 22.60
C THR A 44 6.36 -20.23 22.92
N PHE A 45 5.76 -19.28 23.61
CA PHE A 45 6.46 -18.11 24.15
C PHE A 45 6.12 -18.02 25.64
N LEU A 46 7.11 -18.27 26.51
CA LEU A 46 6.92 -18.34 27.97
C LEU A 46 5.77 -19.30 28.33
N ASP A 47 5.82 -20.53 27.79
CA ASP A 47 4.83 -21.60 27.99
C ASP A 47 3.41 -21.32 27.47
N ILE A 48 3.19 -20.17 26.82
CA ILE A 48 1.94 -19.85 26.14
C ILE A 48 2.05 -20.32 24.69
N PRO A 49 1.12 -21.15 24.19
CA PRO A 49 1.10 -21.55 22.79
C PRO A 49 0.82 -20.33 21.91
N VAL A 50 1.68 -20.12 20.91
CA VAL A 50 1.61 -18.99 19.98
C VAL A 50 1.69 -19.48 18.54
N THR A 51 0.86 -18.88 17.67
CA THR A 51 0.91 -19.12 16.22
C THR A 51 1.55 -17.93 15.54
N VAL A 52 2.69 -18.17 14.90
CA VAL A 52 3.41 -17.15 14.12
C VAL A 52 3.03 -17.28 12.65
N SER A 53 2.60 -16.19 12.04
CA SER A 53 2.23 -16.16 10.61
C SER A 53 2.92 -14.99 9.90
N PRO A 54 3.20 -15.10 8.58
CA PRO A 54 3.67 -13.97 7.80
C PRO A 54 2.67 -12.83 7.81
N HIS A 55 3.19 -11.61 7.93
CA HIS A 55 2.38 -10.40 7.87
C HIS A 55 1.69 -10.29 6.50
N LYS A 56 0.36 -10.17 6.53
CA LYS A 56 -0.52 -10.25 5.36
C LYS A 56 -0.17 -9.29 4.21
N SER A 57 0.43 -8.13 4.50
CA SER A 57 0.64 -7.07 3.50
C SER A 57 2.05 -6.49 3.41
N LEU A 58 2.99 -6.93 4.25
CA LEU A 58 4.37 -6.39 4.26
C LEU A 58 5.36 -7.32 3.56
N ASN A 59 4.95 -8.54 3.26
CA ASN A 59 5.74 -9.54 2.55
C ASN A 59 5.40 -9.64 1.08
N SER A 60 4.45 -8.83 0.61
CA SER A 60 4.09 -8.77 -0.80
C SER A 60 4.38 -7.39 -1.36
N SER A 61 4.65 -7.35 -2.65
CA SER A 61 4.88 -6.12 -3.40
C SER A 61 4.13 -6.16 -4.71
N LYS A 62 4.04 -5.00 -5.36
CA LYS A 62 3.33 -4.86 -6.63
C LYS A 62 4.23 -4.20 -7.65
N GLY A 63 4.27 -4.76 -8.84
CA GLY A 63 5.01 -4.22 -9.97
C GLY A 63 4.12 -4.12 -11.22
N VAL A 64 4.47 -3.22 -12.11
CA VAL A 64 3.80 -2.96 -13.38
C VAL A 64 4.73 -3.36 -14.50
N ILE A 65 4.21 -4.16 -15.42
CA ILE A 65 4.86 -4.51 -16.68
C ILE A 65 4.00 -4.01 -17.84
N ARG A 66 4.66 -3.70 -18.95
CA ARG A 66 4.01 -3.29 -20.20
C ARG A 66 4.58 -4.11 -21.35
N SER A 67 3.72 -4.85 -22.04
CA SER A 67 4.07 -5.52 -23.29
C SER A 67 2.80 -5.84 -24.09
N ARG A 68 2.87 -5.62 -25.41
CA ARG A 68 1.80 -5.97 -26.35
C ARG A 68 1.73 -7.48 -26.56
N ASP A 69 2.84 -8.19 -26.43
CA ASP A 69 2.90 -9.65 -26.59
C ASP A 69 2.10 -10.37 -25.50
N LEU A 70 1.90 -9.71 -24.37
CA LEU A 70 1.08 -10.23 -23.28
C LEU A 70 -0.42 -10.06 -23.51
N LEU A 71 -0.90 -9.44 -24.59
CA LEU A 71 -2.34 -9.18 -24.78
C LEU A 71 -3.17 -10.46 -24.90
N CYS A 72 -2.61 -11.54 -25.44
CA CYS A 72 -3.27 -12.84 -25.54
C CYS A 72 -3.16 -13.68 -24.27
N CYS A 73 -2.27 -13.32 -23.33
CA CYS A 73 -2.09 -14.05 -22.09
C CYS A 73 -3.20 -13.72 -21.08
N SER A 74 -3.83 -14.76 -20.54
CA SER A 74 -4.81 -14.65 -19.45
C SER A 74 -4.13 -14.30 -18.12
N GLU A 75 -4.90 -13.77 -17.17
CA GLU A 75 -4.38 -13.41 -15.85
C GLU A 75 -3.97 -14.65 -15.05
N GLU A 76 -4.68 -15.75 -15.27
CA GLU A 76 -4.45 -17.06 -14.67
C GLU A 76 -3.16 -17.71 -15.18
N GLU A 77 -2.90 -17.69 -16.49
CA GLU A 77 -1.64 -18.15 -17.08
C GLU A 77 -0.45 -17.36 -16.53
N MET A 78 -0.57 -16.05 -16.39
CA MET A 78 0.50 -15.22 -15.81
C MET A 78 0.82 -15.61 -14.37
N VAL A 79 -0.17 -15.96 -13.56
CA VAL A 79 0.06 -16.42 -12.18
C VAL A 79 0.70 -17.81 -12.15
N LYS A 80 0.32 -18.70 -13.08
CA LYS A 80 0.84 -20.07 -13.14
C LYS A 80 2.28 -20.14 -13.65
N GLU A 81 2.61 -19.41 -14.71
CA GLU A 81 3.88 -19.52 -15.41
C GLU A 81 4.98 -18.61 -14.83
N LEU A 82 4.61 -17.52 -14.14
CA LEU A 82 5.58 -16.59 -13.56
C LEU A 82 5.91 -16.96 -12.11
N SER A 83 7.17 -17.33 -11.88
CA SER A 83 7.68 -17.60 -10.53
C SER A 83 7.57 -16.37 -9.61
N GLY A 84 7.07 -16.57 -8.40
CA GLY A 84 6.95 -15.53 -7.37
C GLY A 84 5.77 -14.57 -7.57
N VAL A 85 4.89 -14.83 -8.54
CA VAL A 85 3.65 -14.05 -8.75
C VAL A 85 2.49 -14.76 -8.06
N THR A 86 1.74 -14.03 -7.23
CA THR A 86 0.57 -14.55 -6.51
C THR A 86 -0.76 -14.06 -7.09
N HIS A 87 -0.72 -12.96 -7.83
CA HIS A 87 -1.91 -12.37 -8.46
C HIS A 87 -1.47 -11.47 -9.61
N ALA A 88 -2.15 -11.58 -10.75
CA ALA A 88 -1.99 -10.69 -11.90
C ALA A 88 -3.33 -10.02 -12.21
N TRP A 89 -3.31 -8.77 -12.66
CA TRP A 89 -4.50 -8.18 -13.27
C TRP A 89 -4.14 -7.16 -14.33
N ARG A 90 -4.93 -7.11 -15.40
CA ARG A 90 -4.74 -6.17 -16.52
C ARG A 90 -5.47 -4.87 -16.26
N ILE A 91 -4.81 -3.76 -16.52
CA ILE A 91 -5.46 -2.45 -16.46
C ILE A 91 -6.39 -2.32 -17.65
N LYS A 92 -7.66 -2.01 -17.38
CA LYS A 92 -8.67 -1.72 -18.39
C LYS A 92 -8.95 -0.23 -18.38
N VAL A 93 -8.98 0.38 -19.57
CA VAL A 93 -9.27 1.80 -19.74
C VAL A 93 -10.62 1.92 -20.41
N ARG A 94 -11.47 2.83 -19.91
CA ARG A 94 -12.71 3.21 -20.58
C ARG A 94 -12.41 4.30 -21.61
N ARG A 95 -12.83 4.11 -22.86
CA ARG A 95 -12.87 5.14 -23.90
C ARG A 95 -14.30 5.18 -24.45
N GLY A 96 -15.06 6.20 -24.10
CA GLY A 96 -16.50 6.21 -24.37
C GLY A 96 -17.21 5.07 -23.62
N GLU A 97 -18.02 4.30 -24.35
CA GLU A 97 -18.75 3.14 -23.81
C GLU A 97 -17.86 1.88 -23.74
N ASP A 98 -16.76 1.84 -24.50
CA ASP A 98 -15.92 0.65 -24.61
C ASP A 98 -14.93 0.50 -23.45
N LYS A 99 -14.79 -0.75 -22.98
CA LYS A 99 -13.73 -1.17 -22.05
C LYS A 99 -12.58 -1.79 -22.83
N ILE A 100 -11.54 -1.01 -23.07
CA ILE A 100 -10.37 -1.44 -23.83
C ILE A 100 -9.34 -2.04 -22.86
N GLN A 101 -8.89 -3.26 -23.17
CA GLN A 101 -7.77 -3.87 -22.47
C GLN A 101 -6.46 -3.17 -22.85
N THR A 102 -5.60 -2.91 -21.87
CA THR A 102 -4.28 -2.33 -22.14
C THR A 102 -3.20 -3.41 -22.16
N ASP A 103 -2.07 -3.08 -22.78
CA ASP A 103 -0.78 -3.78 -22.70
C ASP A 103 -0.17 -3.78 -21.28
N THR A 104 -0.86 -3.23 -20.28
CA THR A 104 -0.34 -2.99 -18.94
C THR A 104 -0.92 -3.97 -17.94
N VAL A 105 -0.04 -4.75 -17.31
CA VAL A 105 -0.40 -5.72 -16.28
C VAL A 105 0.25 -5.32 -14.98
N VAL A 106 -0.51 -5.43 -13.89
CA VAL A 106 0.04 -5.29 -12.54
C VAL A 106 0.16 -6.68 -11.93
N LEU A 107 1.37 -7.00 -11.48
CA LEU A 107 1.70 -8.25 -10.81
C LEU A 107 1.85 -8.01 -9.32
N THR A 108 1.35 -8.94 -8.52
CA THR A 108 1.60 -9.01 -7.08
C THR A 108 2.63 -10.10 -6.83
N PHE A 109 3.76 -9.73 -6.27
CA PHE A 109 4.84 -10.64 -5.92
C PHE A 109 4.73 -11.09 -4.47
N ASP A 110 5.17 -12.32 -4.19
CA ASP A 110 5.32 -12.90 -2.85
C ASP A 110 6.57 -12.39 -2.11
N SER A 111 7.25 -11.39 -2.68
CA SER A 111 8.42 -10.75 -2.13
C SER A 111 8.11 -9.31 -1.71
N PRO A 112 8.80 -8.78 -0.67
CA PRO A 112 8.55 -7.43 -0.14
C PRO A 112 8.95 -6.30 -1.10
N LYS A 113 9.73 -6.60 -2.14
CA LYS A 113 10.15 -5.66 -3.17
C LYS A 113 10.00 -6.33 -4.53
N PRO A 114 9.44 -5.65 -5.54
CA PRO A 114 9.35 -6.23 -6.86
C PRO A 114 10.76 -6.41 -7.44
N PRO A 115 11.00 -7.47 -8.22
CA PRO A 115 12.24 -7.58 -9.00
C PRO A 115 12.32 -6.41 -10.00
N SER A 116 13.52 -6.06 -10.46
CA SER A 116 13.69 -5.01 -11.49
C SER A 116 13.30 -5.49 -12.89
N ARG A 117 13.46 -6.79 -13.15
CA ARG A 117 13.15 -7.45 -14.41
C ARG A 117 12.52 -8.81 -14.17
N ILE A 118 11.68 -9.23 -15.09
CA ILE A 118 11.14 -10.59 -15.13
C ILE A 118 11.30 -11.19 -16.52
N ARG A 119 11.39 -12.51 -16.58
CA ARG A 119 11.39 -13.26 -17.83
C ARG A 119 10.00 -13.83 -18.06
N VAL A 120 9.44 -13.58 -19.23
CA VAL A 120 8.15 -14.12 -19.67
C VAL A 120 8.37 -14.82 -21.00
N GLY A 121 8.51 -16.14 -20.99
CA GLY A 121 8.97 -16.91 -22.14
C GLY A 121 10.37 -16.46 -22.60
N TYR A 122 10.45 -15.93 -23.82
CA TYR A 122 11.69 -15.37 -24.40
C TYR A 122 11.87 -13.86 -24.13
N LEU A 123 10.87 -13.19 -23.57
CA LEU A 123 10.90 -11.76 -23.29
C LEU A 123 11.55 -11.49 -21.93
N THR A 124 12.33 -10.41 -21.87
CA THR A 124 12.78 -9.81 -20.61
C THR A 124 12.11 -8.46 -20.46
N LEU A 125 11.26 -8.31 -19.45
CA LEU A 125 10.47 -7.11 -19.23
C LEU A 125 10.95 -6.38 -17.98
N ASP A 126 11.06 -5.06 -18.08
CA ASP A 126 11.30 -4.20 -16.91
C ASP A 126 10.03 -4.12 -16.04
N VAL A 127 10.22 -4.27 -14.74
CA VAL A 127 9.16 -4.16 -13.75
C VAL A 127 9.32 -2.85 -13.01
N ARG A 128 8.30 -2.00 -13.11
CA ARG A 128 8.24 -0.73 -12.37
C ARG A 128 7.42 -0.91 -11.09
N PRO A 129 7.87 -0.40 -9.92
CA PRO A 129 7.05 -0.44 -8.71
C PRO A 129 5.66 0.17 -8.94
N TYR A 130 4.62 -0.52 -8.49
CA TYR A 130 3.25 -0.04 -8.62
C TYR A 130 2.94 1.00 -7.54
N VAL A 131 2.90 2.27 -7.94
CA VAL A 131 2.53 3.39 -7.06
C VAL A 131 1.03 3.65 -7.18
N ARG A 132 0.30 3.40 -6.09
CA ARG A 132 -1.13 3.75 -6.02
C ARG A 132 -1.34 5.24 -5.87
N LEU A 133 -2.48 5.74 -6.34
CA LEU A 133 -2.92 7.08 -5.99
C LEU A 133 -3.26 7.17 -4.49
N PRO A 134 -2.97 8.32 -3.84
CA PRO A 134 -3.44 8.61 -2.49
C PRO A 134 -4.92 8.32 -2.30
N MET A 135 -5.25 7.52 -1.27
CA MET A 135 -6.63 7.17 -0.95
C MET A 135 -7.32 8.37 -0.30
N ARG A 136 -8.27 8.96 -1.01
CA ARG A 136 -9.16 10.04 -0.50
C ARG A 136 -10.48 9.46 -0.05
N CYS A 137 -10.93 9.84 1.14
CA CYS A 137 -12.26 9.51 1.61
C CYS A 137 -13.32 10.30 0.83
N TYR A 138 -14.21 9.64 0.09
CA TYR A 138 -15.30 10.32 -0.63
C TYR A 138 -16.37 10.95 0.28
N LYS A 139 -16.31 10.73 1.60
CA LYS A 139 -17.23 11.33 2.58
C LYS A 139 -16.66 12.61 3.19
N CYS A 140 -15.42 12.59 3.65
CA CYS A 140 -14.79 13.74 4.36
C CYS A 140 -13.66 14.41 3.57
N GLN A 141 -13.35 13.92 2.37
CA GLN A 141 -12.34 14.47 1.45
C GLN A 141 -10.88 14.45 1.95
N ARG A 142 -10.63 13.90 3.15
CA ARG A 142 -9.29 13.72 3.72
C ARG A 142 -8.61 12.44 3.23
N TYR A 143 -7.28 12.44 3.22
CA TYR A 143 -6.49 11.26 2.87
C TYR A 143 -6.39 10.23 4.02
N GLY A 144 -6.03 8.99 3.67
CA GLY A 144 -5.64 7.95 4.62
C GLY A 144 -6.73 6.92 4.99
N HIS A 145 -7.99 7.15 4.60
CA HIS A 145 -9.07 6.18 4.80
C HIS A 145 -10.14 6.24 3.70
N GLY A 146 -10.87 5.14 3.52
CA GLY A 146 -12.02 5.05 2.61
C GLY A 146 -13.33 5.54 3.25
N LYS A 147 -14.40 5.60 2.46
CA LYS A 147 -15.75 5.98 2.90
C LYS A 147 -16.25 5.10 4.05
N ASP A 148 -16.01 3.79 3.97
CA ASP A 148 -16.59 2.79 4.89
C ASP A 148 -16.01 2.86 6.30
N ARG A 149 -14.80 3.43 6.44
CA ARG A 149 -14.13 3.64 7.74
C ARG A 149 -14.24 5.09 8.23
N CYS A 150 -15.04 5.91 7.56
CA CYS A 150 -15.18 7.32 7.87
C CYS A 150 -16.15 7.52 9.04
N LYS A 151 -15.71 8.23 10.07
CA LYS A 151 -16.51 8.54 11.25
C LYS A 151 -17.41 9.77 11.09
N LYS A 152 -17.24 10.56 10.01
CA LYS A 152 -18.10 11.72 9.76
C LYS A 152 -19.54 11.26 9.50
N PRO A 153 -20.57 11.94 10.01
CA PRO A 153 -21.96 11.52 9.82
C PRO A 153 -22.47 11.78 8.40
N ALA A 154 -22.15 12.94 7.81
CA ALA A 154 -22.56 13.34 6.46
C ALA A 154 -21.36 13.45 5.50
N ALA A 155 -21.64 13.40 4.19
CA ALA A 155 -20.65 13.73 3.17
C ALA A 155 -20.48 15.24 3.04
N VAL A 156 -19.27 15.69 2.72
CA VAL A 156 -18.93 17.09 2.50
C VAL A 156 -18.56 17.33 1.03
N CYS A 157 -18.79 18.56 0.57
CA CYS A 157 -18.45 18.99 -0.78
C CYS A 157 -16.95 18.84 -1.04
N VAL A 158 -16.61 18.31 -2.23
CA VAL A 158 -15.21 18.13 -2.66
C VAL A 158 -14.48 19.45 -2.86
N ARG A 159 -15.22 20.53 -3.13
CA ARG A 159 -14.64 21.85 -3.40
C ARG A 159 -14.40 22.66 -2.14
N CYS A 160 -15.32 22.67 -1.17
CA CYS A 160 -15.28 23.63 -0.06
C CYS A 160 -15.41 23.04 1.36
N ASP A 161 -15.38 21.71 1.53
CA ASP A 161 -15.46 21.02 2.83
C ASP A 161 -16.77 21.26 3.64
N LYS A 162 -17.74 21.99 3.06
CA LYS A 162 -19.06 22.24 3.68
C LYS A 162 -20.09 21.23 3.22
N GLY A 163 -21.10 20.99 4.06
CA GLY A 163 -22.28 20.20 3.70
C GLY A 163 -23.30 21.02 2.90
N SER A 164 -24.41 20.35 2.54
CA SER A 164 -25.71 20.97 2.21
C SER A 164 -25.79 21.92 1.00
N HIS A 165 -25.04 21.68 -0.08
CA HIS A 165 -25.22 22.41 -1.34
C HIS A 165 -24.84 21.55 -2.55
N VAL A 166 -25.25 21.99 -3.75
CA VAL A 166 -24.85 21.40 -5.02
C VAL A 166 -23.43 21.87 -5.36
N GLU A 167 -22.54 20.97 -5.79
CA GLU A 167 -21.07 21.21 -5.91
C GLU A 167 -20.65 22.48 -6.68
N ARG A 168 -21.52 23.08 -7.51
CA ARG A 168 -21.20 24.27 -8.30
C ARG A 168 -21.41 25.59 -7.57
N ASP A 169 -22.13 25.59 -6.44
CA ASP A 169 -22.56 26.81 -5.76
C ASP A 169 -21.56 27.29 -4.69
N CYS A 170 -20.29 26.90 -4.81
CA CYS A 170 -19.27 27.22 -3.81
C CYS A 170 -17.89 27.52 -4.41
N SER A 171 -17.18 28.44 -3.75
CA SER A 171 -15.76 28.70 -3.98
C SER A 171 -14.91 27.52 -3.52
N ALA A 172 -13.80 27.26 -4.20
CA ALA A 172 -12.92 26.15 -3.83
C ALA A 172 -12.08 26.50 -2.58
N ASP A 173 -12.16 25.65 -1.57
CA ASP A 173 -11.33 25.64 -0.37
C ASP A 173 -10.98 24.19 -0.03
N CYS A 174 -9.75 23.79 -0.36
CA CYS A 174 -9.32 22.42 -0.17
C CYS A 174 -9.25 22.04 1.33
N VAL A 175 -10.01 21.04 1.77
CA VAL A 175 -9.95 20.54 3.18
C VAL A 175 -8.54 20.17 3.66
N ASN A 176 -7.65 19.76 2.75
CA ASN A 176 -6.34 19.22 3.10
C ASN A 176 -5.27 20.30 3.24
N CYS A 177 -5.31 21.35 2.41
CA CYS A 177 -4.26 22.38 2.36
C CYS A 177 -4.77 23.83 2.41
N ARG A 178 -6.09 24.04 2.41
CA ARG A 178 -6.75 25.35 2.35
C ARG A 178 -6.42 26.21 1.12
N GLY A 179 -6.02 25.56 0.01
CA GLY A 179 -5.80 26.20 -1.27
C GLY A 179 -7.07 26.35 -2.12
N ASP A 180 -7.03 27.25 -3.09
CA ASP A 180 -8.11 27.53 -4.05
C ASP A 180 -8.21 26.46 -5.15
N HIS A 181 -8.52 25.24 -4.73
CA HIS A 181 -8.78 24.11 -5.61
C HIS A 181 -9.59 23.04 -4.89
N ALA A 182 -10.24 22.16 -5.65
CA ALA A 182 -10.95 21.01 -5.07
C ALA A 182 -9.99 20.06 -4.34
N ALA A 183 -10.49 19.32 -3.36
CA ALA A 183 -9.75 18.26 -2.65
C ALA A 183 -9.34 17.08 -3.56
N SER A 184 -9.90 16.99 -4.76
CA SER A 184 -9.52 16.03 -5.80
C SER A 184 -8.32 16.48 -6.66
N SER A 185 -7.84 17.72 -6.51
CA SER A 185 -6.75 18.24 -7.34
C SER A 185 -5.44 17.49 -7.10
N LYS A 186 -4.75 17.15 -8.20
CA LYS A 186 -3.41 16.53 -8.18
C LYS A 186 -2.29 17.54 -7.94
N THR A 187 -2.58 18.84 -8.03
CA THR A 187 -1.62 19.91 -7.73
C THR A 187 -1.58 20.29 -6.25
N CYS A 188 -2.49 19.73 -5.43
CA CYS A 188 -2.54 19.96 -4.00
C CYS A 188 -1.23 19.55 -3.32
N PRO A 189 -0.60 20.42 -2.50
CA PRO A 189 0.64 20.07 -1.79
C PRO A 189 0.52 18.81 -0.94
N LYS A 190 -0.63 18.61 -0.28
CA LYS A 190 -0.90 17.40 0.51
C LYS A 190 -1.10 16.15 -0.35
N PHE A 191 -1.60 16.30 -1.57
CA PHE A 191 -1.66 15.18 -2.51
C PHE A 191 -0.25 14.74 -2.91
N LEU A 192 0.62 15.71 -3.23
CA LEU A 192 2.00 15.44 -3.62
C LEU A 192 2.81 14.80 -2.48
N GLU A 193 2.64 15.28 -1.24
CA GLU A 193 3.22 14.67 -0.04
C GLU A 193 2.79 13.20 0.09
N GLU A 194 1.49 12.92 0.08
CA GLU A 194 0.96 11.54 0.18
C GLU A 194 1.41 10.65 -0.99
N GLN A 195 1.52 11.21 -2.20
CA GLN A 195 2.00 10.49 -3.37
C GLN A 195 3.49 10.14 -3.25
N ALA A 196 4.32 11.03 -2.71
CA ALA A 196 5.73 10.77 -2.43
C ALA A 196 5.90 9.65 -1.39
N ILE A 197 5.09 9.66 -0.32
CA ILE A 197 5.10 8.59 0.70
C ILE A 197 4.74 7.23 0.09
N LEU A 198 3.71 7.18 -0.76
CA LEU A 198 3.31 5.94 -1.44
C LEU A 198 4.36 5.47 -2.44
N ARG A 199 5.04 6.39 -3.13
CA ARG A 199 6.16 6.08 -4.03
C ARG A 199 7.33 5.47 -3.27
N TYR A 200 7.78 6.13 -2.21
CA TYR A 200 8.84 5.62 -1.34
C TYR A 200 8.52 4.22 -0.84
N LYS A 201 7.28 4.00 -0.37
CA LYS A 201 6.84 2.68 0.09
C LYS A 201 6.87 1.63 -1.03
N ALA A 202 6.51 1.98 -2.26
CA ALA A 202 6.53 1.05 -3.38
C ALA A 202 7.97 0.65 -3.77
N GLU A 203 8.92 1.58 -3.70
CA GLU A 203 10.33 1.37 -4.08
C GLU A 203 11.15 0.70 -2.97
N TYR A 204 10.99 1.15 -1.74
CA TYR A 204 11.83 0.73 -0.61
C TYR A 204 11.14 -0.25 0.35
N GLY A 205 9.83 -0.41 0.25
CA GLY A 205 9.02 -1.22 1.16
C GLY A 205 8.80 -0.54 2.52
N GLY A 206 8.36 -1.32 3.50
CA GLY A 206 8.19 -0.86 4.89
C GLY A 206 6.78 -0.34 5.23
N THR A 207 6.64 0.18 6.45
CA THR A 207 5.36 0.71 6.94
C THR A 207 5.11 2.12 6.42
N PHE A 208 3.85 2.54 6.40
CA PHE A 208 3.48 3.89 5.99
C PHE A 208 4.16 4.96 6.87
N GLN A 209 4.28 4.71 8.18
CA GLN A 209 4.95 5.63 9.10
C GLN A 209 6.44 5.78 8.80
N GLN A 210 7.13 4.69 8.43
CA GLN A 210 8.54 4.74 8.03
C GLN A 210 8.72 5.57 6.76
N ALA A 211 7.90 5.31 5.73
CA ALA A 211 7.93 6.07 4.48
C ALA A 211 7.65 7.56 4.72
N ARG A 212 6.68 7.89 5.58
CA ARG A 212 6.38 9.28 5.95
C ARG A 212 7.57 9.98 6.60
N LYS A 213 8.25 9.32 7.54
CA LYS A 213 9.46 9.88 8.17
C LYS A 213 10.57 10.13 7.15
N ALA A 214 10.78 9.18 6.22
CA ALA A 214 11.81 9.32 5.19
C ALA A 214 11.55 10.51 4.26
N VAL A 215 10.31 10.63 3.74
CA VAL A 215 9.95 11.73 2.84
C VAL A 215 10.00 13.09 3.52
N VAL A 216 9.57 13.20 4.79
CA VAL A 216 9.68 14.47 5.54
C VAL A 216 11.14 14.90 5.71
N VAL A 217 12.06 13.95 5.92
CA VAL A 217 13.50 14.25 6.03
C VAL A 217 14.08 14.73 4.69
N GLU A 218 13.62 14.19 3.56
CA GLU A 218 14.07 14.61 2.22
C GLU A 218 13.56 16.00 1.81
N ILE A 219 12.39 16.43 2.30
CA ILE A 219 11.82 17.75 2.00
C ILE A 219 12.48 18.89 2.80
N ILE A 220 13.09 18.58 3.95
CA ILE A 220 13.72 19.57 4.85
C ILE A 220 15.20 19.81 4.51
N LYS A 221 15.80 18.95 3.69
CA LYS A 221 17.18 19.11 3.19
C LYS A 221 17.20 19.91 1.90
#